data_AF-A0A6J6FAQ7-F1
#
_entry.id   AF-A0A6J6FAQ7-F1
#
_cell.length_a   1.000
_cell.length_b   1.000
_cell.length_c   1.000
_cell.angle_alpha   90.00
_cell.angle_beta   90.00
_cell.angle_gamma   90.00
#
_symmetry.space_group_name_H-M   'P 1'
#
loop_
_entity.id
_entity.type
_entity.pdbx_description
1 polymer ?
#
loop_
_entity_poly.entity_id
_entity_poly.type
_entity_poly.pdbx_seq_one_letter_code
_entity_poly.pdbx_strand_id
1 'polypeptide(L)'
;MLPYWHESIVPDLKTGKTVLVTAHGNSLRALVKHLDGISDEDIAGLNIPTGIPLHYALNADLTPAVKGGEYLDPAAAADAIKAVANQGKK
;
A
#
# COMPACT_ATOMS: atom_id res chain seq x y z
N MET A 1 -1.35 -6.84 10.60
CA MET A 1 -0.43 -6.57 9.47
C MET A 1 0.98 -6.27 9.94
N LEU A 2 1.20 -5.37 10.90
CA LEU A 2 2.55 -4.99 11.35
C LEU A 2 3.45 -6.14 11.85
N PRO A 3 2.96 -7.13 12.62
CA PRO A 3 3.81 -8.28 12.98
C PRO A 3 4.35 -9.01 11.74
N TYR A 4 3.48 -9.26 10.74
CA TYR A 4 3.87 -9.90 9.49
C TYR A 4 4.84 -9.06 8.64
N TRP A 5 4.69 -7.73 8.67
CA TRP A 5 5.65 -6.81 8.06
C TRP A 5 7.06 -7.01 8.66
N HIS A 6 7.18 -6.95 9.98
CA HIS A 6 8.48 -7.04 10.66
C HIS A 6 9.09 -8.45 10.64
N GLU A 7 8.27 -9.50 10.76
CA GLU A 7 8.74 -10.87 10.95
C GLU A 7 8.90 -11.65 9.64
N SER A 8 8.26 -11.21 8.54
CA SER A 8 8.28 -11.94 7.26
C SER A 8 8.72 -11.06 6.09
N ILE A 9 8.09 -9.90 5.89
CA ILE A 9 8.37 -9.05 4.72
C ILE A 9 9.75 -8.38 4.83
N VAL A 10 10.07 -7.77 5.97
CA VAL A 10 11.33 -7.06 6.18
C VAL A 10 12.56 -7.95 6.04
N PRO A 11 12.61 -9.18 6.60
CA PRO A 11 13.71 -10.10 6.37
C PRO A 11 13.94 -10.38 4.87
N ASP A 12 12.88 -10.64 4.11
CA ASP A 12 12.99 -10.90 2.67
C ASP A 12 13.50 -9.68 1.90
N LEU A 13 12.96 -8.49 2.19
CA LEU A 13 13.42 -7.23 1.59
C LEU A 13 14.91 -6.97 1.87
N LYS A 14 15.37 -7.21 3.11
CA LYS A 14 16.78 -7.04 3.50
C LYS A 14 17.73 -8.01 2.79
N THR A 15 17.21 -9.14 2.27
CA THR A 15 17.98 -10.05 1.42
C THR A 15 17.97 -9.66 -0.06
N GLY A 16 17.37 -8.52 -0.42
CA GLY A 16 17.30 -8.01 -1.79
C GLY A 16 16.22 -8.65 -2.64
N LYS A 17 15.26 -9.38 -2.05
CA LYS A 17 14.15 -9.99 -2.79
C LYS A 17 13.11 -8.94 -3.16
N THR A 18 12.47 -9.14 -4.32
CA THR A 18 11.20 -8.51 -4.64
C THR A 18 10.06 -9.26 -3.95
N VAL A 19 9.31 -8.57 -3.09
CA VAL A 19 8.20 -9.17 -2.32
C VAL A 19 6.85 -8.75 -2.91
N LEU A 20 6.01 -9.72 -3.26
CA LEU A 20 4.62 -9.50 -3.65
C LEU A 20 3.69 -9.77 -2.46
N VAL A 21 2.89 -8.79 -2.07
CA VAL A 21 1.89 -8.92 -1.00
C VAL A 21 0.49 -8.91 -1.60
N THR A 22 -0.20 -10.05 -1.52
CA THR A 22 -1.61 -10.19 -1.92
C THR A 22 -2.49 -10.26 -0.69
N ALA A 23 -3.37 -9.26 -0.50
CA ALA A 23 -4.24 -9.17 0.67
C ALA A 23 -5.53 -8.40 0.35
N HIS A 24 -6.31 -8.08 1.39
CA HIS A 24 -7.54 -7.29 1.29
C HIS A 24 -7.30 -5.81 1.62
N GLY A 25 -8.26 -4.95 1.26
CA GLY A 25 -8.13 -3.49 1.41
C GLY A 25 -7.74 -3.01 2.81
N ASN A 26 -8.30 -3.58 3.88
CA ASN A 26 -7.95 -3.17 5.26
C ASN A 26 -6.50 -3.50 5.62
N SER A 27 -6.03 -4.69 5.26
CA SER A 27 -4.64 -5.11 5.52
C SER A 27 -3.65 -4.29 4.70
N LEU A 28 -3.96 -4.02 3.43
CA LEU A 28 -3.14 -3.17 2.56
C LEU A 28 -3.11 -1.73 3.05
N ARG A 29 -4.25 -1.16 3.48
CA ARG A 29 -4.29 0.19 4.08
C ARG A 29 -3.45 0.27 5.35
N ALA A 30 -3.47 -0.76 6.20
CA ALA A 30 -2.61 -0.80 7.39
C ALA A 30 -1.11 -0.80 7.03
N LEU A 31 -0.73 -1.49 5.94
CA LEU A 31 0.64 -1.48 5.46
C LEU A 31 1.04 -0.12 4.87
N VAL A 32 0.19 0.46 4.01
CA VAL A 32 0.40 1.80 3.44
C VAL A 32 0.48 2.87 4.53
N LYS A 33 -0.41 2.80 5.53
CA LYS A 33 -0.38 3.69 6.71
C LYS A 33 0.99 3.69 7.37
N HIS A 34 1.55 2.50 7.58
CA HIS A 34 2.86 2.33 8.20
C HIS A 34 4.00 2.89 7.33
N LEU A 35 3.98 2.57 6.04
CA LEU A 35 5.02 2.99 5.09
C LEU A 35 5.05 4.51 4.90
N ASP A 36 3.88 5.13 4.71
CA ASP A 36 3.78 6.55 4.38
C ASP A 36 3.63 7.47 5.60
N GLY A 37 3.51 6.88 6.80
CA GLY A 37 3.29 7.60 8.05
C GLY A 37 1.93 8.32 8.07
N ILE A 38 0.89 7.69 7.54
CA ILE A 38 -0.47 8.26 7.50
C ILE A 38 -1.06 8.23 8.92
N SER A 39 -1.69 9.35 9.31
CA SER A 39 -2.37 9.48 10.60
C SER A 39 -3.61 8.58 10.71
N ASP A 40 -4.15 8.40 11.91
CA ASP A 40 -5.43 7.69 12.09
C ASP A 40 -6.62 8.49 11.55
N GLU A 41 -6.48 9.81 11.46
CA GLU A 41 -7.49 10.71 10.91
C GLU A 41 -7.53 10.62 9.38
N ASP A 42 -6.36 10.57 8.74
CA ASP A 42 -6.24 10.60 7.27
C ASP A 42 -6.46 9.23 6.64
N ILE A 43 -6.24 8.12 7.37
CA ILE A 43 -6.33 6.77 6.80
C ILE A 43 -7.75 6.43 6.31
N ALA A 44 -8.78 7.05 6.90
CA ALA A 44 -10.17 6.86 6.48
C ALA A 44 -10.41 7.33 5.03
N GLY A 45 -9.65 8.33 4.55
CA GLY A 45 -9.73 8.84 3.19
C GLY A 45 -8.97 8.01 2.16
N LEU A 46 -8.10 7.10 2.60
CA LEU A 46 -7.30 6.27 1.70
C LEU A 46 -8.16 5.17 1.05
N ASN A 47 -8.20 5.20 -0.28
CA ASN A 47 -8.86 4.19 -1.10
C ASN A 47 -7.80 3.48 -1.95
N ILE A 48 -7.68 2.15 -1.77
CA ILE A 48 -6.77 1.31 -2.57
C ILE A 48 -7.62 0.59 -3.62
N PRO A 49 -7.30 0.70 -4.92
CA PRO A 49 -8.04 0.04 -5.97
C PRO A 49 -7.82 -1.47 -5.94
N THR A 50 -8.83 -2.23 -6.37
CA THR A 50 -8.73 -3.69 -6.49
C THR A 50 -8.03 -4.08 -7.78
N GLY A 51 -7.08 -5.01 -7.71
CA GLY A 51 -6.51 -5.66 -8.90
C GLY A 51 -5.47 -4.84 -9.66
N ILE A 52 -5.00 -3.72 -9.10
CA ILE A 52 -3.97 -2.87 -9.72
C ILE A 52 -2.74 -2.85 -8.80
N PRO A 53 -1.58 -3.38 -9.24
CA PRO A 53 -0.39 -3.43 -8.41
C PRO A 53 0.14 -2.04 -8.04
N LEU A 54 0.40 -1.84 -6.74
CA LEU A 54 1.07 -0.67 -6.18
C LEU A 54 2.51 -1.04 -5.83
N HIS A 55 3.47 -0.39 -6.48
CA HIS A 55 4.89 -0.62 -6.28
C HIS A 55 5.48 0.37 -5.28
N TYR A 56 6.21 -0.14 -4.29
CA TYR A 56 7.01 0.66 -3.37
C TYR A 56 8.49 0.39 -3.60
N ALA A 57 9.21 1.41 -4.07
CA ALA A 57 10.65 1.46 -3.95
C ALA A 57 10.99 1.93 -2.53
N LEU A 58 11.81 1.17 -1.82
CA LEU A 58 12.18 1.44 -0.43
C LEU A 58 13.65 1.81 -0.31
N ASN A 59 13.96 2.77 0.55
CA ASN A 59 15.31 3.12 0.96
C ASN A 59 15.90 2.06 1.89
N ALA A 60 17.19 2.17 2.22
CA ALA A 60 17.87 1.22 3.10
C ALA A 60 17.27 1.14 4.52
N ASP A 61 16.62 2.22 4.99
CA ASP A 61 15.89 2.28 6.25
C ASP A 61 14.43 1.81 6.15
N LEU A 62 14.05 1.27 4.98
CA LEU A 62 12.72 0.77 4.64
C LEU A 62 11.63 1.85 4.53
N THR A 63 12.03 3.13 4.48
CA THR A 63 11.11 4.22 4.13
C THR A 63 10.85 4.25 2.62
N PRO A 64 9.64 4.65 2.16
CA PRO A 64 9.38 4.83 0.74
C PRO A 64 10.26 5.91 0.11
N ALA A 65 10.84 5.62 -1.05
CA ALA A 65 11.49 6.63 -1.88
C ALA A 65 10.47 7.63 -2.47
N VAL A 66 9.26 7.15 -2.74
CA VAL A 66 8.11 7.95 -3.17
C VAL A 66 6.94 7.63 -2.24
N LYS A 67 6.44 8.64 -1.52
CA LYS A 67 5.25 8.47 -0.68
C LYS A 67 4.03 8.10 -1.52
N GLY A 68 3.26 7.15 -1.04
CA GLY A 68 2.09 6.63 -1.74
C GLY A 68 2.41 5.59 -2.82
N GLY A 69 3.71 5.32 -3.07
CA GLY A 69 4.16 4.39 -4.11
C GLY A 69 3.76 4.80 -5.52
N GLU A 70 3.94 3.89 -6.47
CA GLU A 70 3.60 4.08 -7.87
C GLU A 70 2.75 2.90 -8.38
N TYR A 71 1.56 3.19 -8.89
CA TYR A 71 0.76 2.16 -9.55
C TYR A 71 1.38 1.80 -10.89
N LEU A 72 1.41 0.50 -11.21
CA LEU A 72 1.94 0.03 -12.50
C LEU A 72 1.04 0.42 -13.69
N ASP A 73 -0.24 0.71 -13.44
CA ASP A 73 -1.15 1.37 -14.38
C ASP A 73 -1.84 2.56 -13.68
N PRO A 74 -1.25 3.77 -13.74
CA PRO A 74 -1.79 4.95 -13.06
C PRO A 74 -3.16 5.38 -13.57
N ALA A 75 -3.44 5.17 -14.87
CA ALA A 75 -4.71 5.58 -15.47
C ALA A 75 -5.84 4.69 -14.95
N ALA A 76 -5.66 3.36 -14.99
CA ALA A 76 -6.63 2.43 -14.41
C ALA A 76 -6.78 2.64 -12.90
N ALA A 77 -5.69 2.94 -12.19
CA ALA A 77 -5.72 3.19 -10.75
C ALA A 77 -6.60 4.38 -10.40
N ALA A 78 -6.46 5.50 -11.12
CA ALA A 78 -7.23 6.71 -10.87
C ALA A 78 -8.74 6.47 -10.99
N ASP A 79 -9.18 5.72 -12.00
CA ASP A 79 -10.60 5.42 -12.21
C ASP A 79 -11.13 4.41 -11.19
N ALA A 80 -10.34 3.37 -10.88
CA ALA A 80 -10.71 2.37 -9.89
C ALA A 80 -10.78 2.94 -8.46
N ILE A 81 -9.90 3.88 -8.09
CA ILE A 81 -9.94 4.57 -6.79
C ILE A 81 -11.25 5.34 -6.63
N LYS A 82 -11.68 6.06 -7.66
CA LYS A 82 -12.98 6.77 -7.66
C LYS A 82 -14.14 5.79 -7.50
N ALA A 83 -14.08 4.65 -8.17
CA ALA A 83 -15.10 3.61 -8.06
C ALA A 83 -15.20 3.07 -6.62
N VAL A 84 -14.08 2.75 -5.98
CA VAL A 84 -14.03 2.27 -4.58
C VAL A 84 -14.60 3.32 -3.61
N ALA A 85 -14.21 4.59 -3.76
CA ALA A 85 -14.68 5.69 -2.90
C ALA A 85 -16.21 5.89 -2.95
N ASN A 86 -16.86 5.51 -4.05
CA ASN A 86 -18.30 5.64 -4.22
C ASN A 86 -19.09 4.40 -3.74
N GLN A 87 -18.44 3.28 -3.41
CA GLN A 87 -19.14 2.06 -2.96
C GLN A 87 -19.88 2.24 -1.62
N GLY A 88 -19.38 3.13 -0.75
CA GLY A 88 -20.00 3.47 0.53
C GLY A 88 -21.15 4.48 0.46
N LYS A 89 -21.41 5.06 -0.72
CA LYS A 89 -22.51 6.01 -0.95
C LYS A 89 -23.71 5.27 -1.52
N LYS A 90 -24.49 4.64 -0.64
CA LYS A 90 -25.82 4.11 -0.94
C LYS A 90 -26.84 4.75 -0.01
#